data_AF-A0A943DS99-F1
#
_entry.id   AF-A0A943DS99-F1
#
_cell.length_a   1.000
_cell.length_b   1.000
_cell.length_c   1.000
_cell.angle_alpha   90.00
_cell.angle_beta   90.00
_cell.angle_gamma   90.00
#
_symmetry.space_group_name_H-M   'P 1'
#
loop_
_entity.id
_entity.type
_entity.pdbx_description
1 polymer ?
#
loop_
_entity_poly.entity_id
_entity_poly.type
_entity_poly.pdbx_seq_one_letter_code
_entity_poly.pdbx_strand_id
1 'polypeptide(L)'
;MAKYIVNIILVTACLFTYTSCIRKMNLYDENRNTGQDNNEKDTDSTPIYTYPFDKETTNVTAEIIIHTKKEIQTKDINVEIPHLKYNKTWMLMLTQDDCMQAAFCRTWAAINGKPISSSIPYPTPTPTDQNMKHQLYFDIKHLQKGDLPPTIISANQSLGCTDGAGNEVRFAITTTLAPEEKWMDAETNVLPGFTANYYRFYMKSGLIWDNIREMLNYGTGIALHDVMTKDANDPMQILEHFDIAQNIIVEKLTGRGCKFLAEPNGNKTYVTAALQCPEIQTMTAQAGAITLYPYQVSETLQKSLIEREFNDSPAYFKQQITDLLKLPKEERKAICIGVHGTDNNWIDFLLWLNSNYGKDGDDSLWFPSQEEYYEYNYYRLNSHISIAQIDASSFKLTVNLPGEKFFYYPSTTINLSGISMYDIASIETNNDVTGLSYADYNDGIMLNIDCRKYLFEHAENFVKRYEANPSDASNKADALYFVNILKESAKKEALKKRLQ
;
A
#
# COMPACT_ATOMS: atom_id res chain seq x y z
N MET A 1 -44.03 41.51 -6.61
CA MET A 1 -42.71 41.14 -7.18
C MET A 1 -41.50 41.44 -6.29
N ALA A 2 -41.56 42.39 -5.35
CA ALA A 2 -40.42 42.70 -4.48
C ALA A 2 -40.11 41.66 -3.37
N LYS A 3 -41.12 40.89 -2.87
CA LYS A 3 -40.90 39.90 -1.80
C LYS A 3 -40.26 38.57 -2.26
N TYR A 4 -40.36 38.22 -3.54
CA TYR A 4 -39.75 37.00 -4.09
C TYR A 4 -38.28 37.20 -4.47
N ILE A 5 -37.87 38.42 -4.82
CA ILE A 5 -36.47 38.76 -5.14
C ILE A 5 -35.61 38.78 -3.87
N VAL A 6 -36.15 39.24 -2.73
CA VAL A 6 -35.42 39.27 -1.45
C VAL A 6 -35.15 37.86 -0.91
N ASN A 7 -36.09 36.92 -1.06
CA ASN A 7 -35.87 35.53 -0.61
C ASN A 7 -34.89 34.76 -1.51
N ILE A 8 -34.82 35.06 -2.81
CA ILE A 8 -33.82 34.44 -3.70
C ILE A 8 -32.42 35.00 -3.40
N ILE A 9 -32.29 36.30 -3.10
CA ILE A 9 -30.99 36.89 -2.72
C ILE A 9 -30.51 36.36 -1.37
N LEU A 10 -31.41 36.12 -0.40
CA LEU A 10 -31.03 35.57 0.91
C LEU A 10 -30.60 34.09 0.85
N VAL A 11 -31.25 33.29 0.00
CA VAL A 11 -30.90 31.87 -0.21
C VAL A 11 -29.60 31.72 -0.98
N THR A 12 -29.33 32.61 -1.96
CA THR A 12 -28.05 32.61 -2.68
C THR A 12 -26.91 33.15 -1.80
N ALA A 13 -27.15 34.12 -0.90
CA ALA A 13 -26.14 34.59 0.06
C ALA A 13 -25.77 33.56 1.15
N CYS A 14 -26.68 32.63 1.49
CA CYS A 14 -26.37 31.50 2.39
C CYS A 14 -25.61 30.37 1.69
N LEU A 15 -25.68 30.27 0.35
CA LEU A 15 -24.97 29.25 -0.44
C LEU A 15 -23.54 29.70 -0.84
N PHE A 16 -23.22 30.99 -0.78
CA PHE A 16 -21.87 31.52 -1.09
C PHE A 16 -20.98 31.81 0.12
N THR A 17 -21.40 31.43 1.33
CA THR A 17 -20.56 31.55 2.56
C THR A 17 -19.88 30.23 2.97
N TYR A 18 -19.97 29.18 2.16
CA TYR A 18 -19.26 27.91 2.37
C TYR A 18 -18.09 27.67 1.40
N THR A 19 -17.72 28.65 0.58
CA THR A 19 -16.58 28.57 -0.34
C THR A 19 -15.74 29.83 -0.25
N SER A 20 -15.00 29.99 0.85
CA SER A 20 -13.88 30.94 0.94
C SER A 20 -12.97 30.59 2.10
N CYS A 21 -11.74 30.20 1.76
CA CYS A 21 -10.53 30.25 2.59
C CYS A 21 -10.70 29.94 4.08
N ILE A 22 -10.69 28.65 4.43
CA ILE A 22 -10.09 28.27 5.72
C ILE A 22 -8.59 28.53 5.55
N ARG A 23 -8.15 29.74 5.91
CA ARG A 23 -6.79 29.93 6.41
C ARG A 23 -6.64 28.88 7.51
N LYS A 24 -5.75 27.90 7.34
CA LYS A 24 -5.29 27.03 8.44
C LYS A 24 -4.89 27.98 9.57
N MET A 25 -5.76 28.11 10.57
CA MET A 25 -5.36 28.68 11.84
C MET A 25 -4.41 27.65 12.44
N ASN A 26 -3.12 27.96 12.41
CA ASN A 26 -2.14 27.28 13.24
C ASN A 26 -2.56 27.54 14.70
N LEU A 27 -3.31 26.59 15.27
CA LEU A 27 -3.60 26.54 16.70
C LEU A 27 -2.43 25.94 17.49
N TYR A 28 -1.35 25.57 16.81
CA TYR A 28 -0.11 25.10 17.42
C TYR A 28 0.90 26.25 17.47
N ASP A 29 0.86 26.94 18.60
CA ASP A 29 1.95 27.80 19.03
C ASP A 29 3.02 26.88 19.66
N GLU A 30 4.08 26.55 18.91
CA GLU A 30 5.21 25.72 19.36
C GLU A 30 5.91 26.27 20.62
N ASN A 31 5.55 27.48 21.07
CA ASN A 31 6.16 28.18 22.19
C ASN A 31 5.39 28.13 23.52
N ARG A 32 4.34 27.30 23.67
CA ARG A 32 3.74 27.02 25.00
C ARG A 32 4.34 25.82 25.72
N ASN A 33 5.68 25.68 25.68
CA ASN A 33 6.42 24.86 26.65
C ASN A 33 6.97 25.75 27.76
N THR A 34 6.09 26.23 28.64
CA THR A 34 6.48 26.75 29.96
C THR A 34 5.65 26.06 31.04
N GLY A 35 5.83 24.75 31.12
CA GLY A 35 5.38 23.92 32.24
C GLY A 35 6.46 22.87 32.48
N GLN A 36 7.20 23.02 33.57
CA GLN A 36 8.19 22.07 34.07
C GLN A 36 7.57 20.67 34.18
N ASP A 37 8.05 19.73 33.37
CA ASP A 37 8.03 18.31 33.70
C ASP A 37 9.42 17.75 33.32
N ASN A 38 10.25 17.59 34.35
CA ASN A 38 11.60 17.02 34.27
C ASN A 38 11.54 15.49 34.15
N ASN A 39 10.86 14.98 33.12
CA ASN A 39 10.97 13.57 32.73
C ASN A 39 11.80 13.53 31.45
N GLU A 40 12.96 12.87 31.49
CA GLU A 40 13.87 12.70 30.36
C GLU A 40 13.08 12.32 29.11
N LYS A 41 13.20 13.13 28.05
CA LYS A 41 12.78 12.74 26.71
C LYS A 41 13.70 11.59 26.28
N ASP A 42 13.21 10.36 26.35
CA ASP A 42 13.91 9.23 25.75
C ASP A 42 13.52 9.18 24.26
N THR A 43 14.35 9.81 23.43
CA THR A 43 14.18 9.79 21.98
C THR A 43 14.91 8.58 21.42
N ASP A 44 14.14 7.57 20.99
CA ASP A 44 14.73 6.37 20.40
C ASP A 44 15.33 6.70 19.02
N SER A 45 16.65 6.57 18.88
CA SER A 45 17.38 6.81 17.63
C SER A 45 17.59 5.53 16.80
N THR A 46 16.97 4.42 17.16
CA THR A 46 17.14 3.14 16.46
C THR A 46 16.68 3.27 15.01
N PRO A 47 17.53 2.96 14.01
CA PRO A 47 17.17 3.09 12.61
C PRO A 47 16.11 2.06 12.22
N ILE A 48 15.13 2.50 11.42
CA ILE A 48 14.12 1.63 10.82
C ILE A 48 14.70 1.00 9.56
N TYR A 49 14.77 -0.34 9.53
CA TYR A 49 15.11 -1.07 8.30
C TYR A 49 14.24 -0.60 7.14
N THR A 50 14.83 -0.41 5.97
CA THR A 50 14.14 -0.08 4.73
C THR A 50 14.66 -1.01 3.64
N TYR A 51 13.76 -1.59 2.86
CA TYR A 51 14.14 -2.37 1.67
C TYR A 51 15.06 -1.53 0.76
N PRO A 52 16.15 -2.10 0.21
CA PRO A 52 17.13 -1.35 -0.59
C PRO A 52 16.60 -1.08 -2.01
N PHE A 53 15.66 -0.13 -2.13
CA PHE A 53 14.98 0.20 -3.38
C PHE A 53 15.93 0.71 -4.48
N ASP A 54 17.00 1.42 -4.11
CA ASP A 54 18.06 1.88 -5.01
C ASP A 54 18.81 0.75 -5.73
N LYS A 55 18.82 -0.45 -5.15
CA LYS A 55 19.56 -1.61 -5.66
C LYS A 55 18.69 -2.61 -6.41
N GLU A 56 17.39 -2.35 -6.50
CA GLU A 56 16.46 -3.22 -7.21
C GLU A 56 16.84 -3.31 -8.70
N THR A 57 16.61 -4.49 -9.29
CA THR A 57 16.94 -4.71 -10.70
C THR A 57 15.83 -4.23 -11.62
N THR A 58 16.23 -3.49 -12.65
CA THR A 58 15.39 -3.17 -13.81
C THR A 58 15.55 -4.27 -14.87
N ASN A 59 14.46 -4.64 -15.55
CA ASN A 59 14.44 -5.66 -16.61
C ASN A 59 14.90 -7.04 -16.12
N VAL A 60 13.97 -7.80 -15.55
CA VAL A 60 14.27 -9.13 -15.02
C VAL A 60 13.84 -10.21 -16.01
N THR A 61 14.63 -11.29 -16.12
CA THR A 61 14.25 -12.47 -16.90
C THR A 61 14.12 -13.67 -15.96
N ALA A 62 12.89 -14.07 -15.68
CA ALA A 62 12.61 -15.29 -14.95
C ALA A 62 12.71 -16.50 -15.89
N GLU A 63 13.59 -17.44 -15.57
CA GLU A 63 13.67 -18.72 -16.27
C GLU A 63 13.18 -19.83 -15.33
N ILE A 64 12.21 -20.61 -15.81
CA ILE A 64 11.53 -21.66 -15.04
C ILE A 64 11.58 -22.94 -15.87
N ILE A 65 12.24 -23.97 -15.36
CA ILE A 65 12.27 -25.29 -15.96
C ILE A 65 11.23 -26.15 -15.24
N ILE A 66 10.30 -26.72 -16.01
CA ILE A 66 9.25 -27.61 -15.49
C ILE A 66 9.55 -29.02 -16.00
N HIS A 67 9.76 -29.93 -15.07
CA HIS A 67 9.92 -31.35 -15.33
C HIS A 67 8.58 -32.06 -15.14
N THR A 68 8.22 -32.92 -16.08
CA THR A 68 6.94 -33.62 -16.13
C THR A 68 7.12 -35.14 -16.00
N LYS A 69 6.13 -35.81 -15.41
CA LYS A 69 6.11 -37.26 -15.22
C LYS A 69 5.79 -38.03 -16.51
N LYS A 70 5.28 -37.32 -17.51
CA LYS A 70 4.92 -37.83 -18.83
C LYS A 70 5.36 -36.84 -19.90
N GLU A 71 5.33 -37.27 -21.15
CA GLU A 71 5.60 -36.40 -22.27
C GLU A 71 4.51 -35.34 -22.44
N ILE A 72 4.91 -34.07 -22.49
CA ILE A 72 4.04 -32.92 -22.79
C ILE A 72 4.76 -32.06 -23.82
N GLN A 73 4.08 -31.79 -24.93
CA GLN A 73 4.59 -30.98 -26.03
C GLN A 73 4.26 -29.51 -25.78
N THR A 74 5.23 -28.62 -25.85
CA THR A 74 5.02 -27.19 -25.54
C THR A 74 4.00 -26.50 -26.43
N LYS A 75 3.72 -27.04 -27.64
CA LYS A 75 2.67 -26.54 -28.54
C LYS A 75 1.24 -26.72 -27.98
N ASP A 76 1.07 -27.62 -27.02
CA ASP A 76 -0.21 -27.90 -26.36
C ASP A 76 -0.38 -27.05 -25.09
N ILE A 77 0.61 -26.23 -24.74
CA ILE A 77 0.60 -25.34 -23.59
C ILE A 77 0.30 -23.91 -24.05
N ASN A 78 -0.75 -23.32 -23.51
CA ASN A 78 -1.00 -21.89 -23.67
C ASN A 78 -0.48 -21.13 -22.45
N VAL A 79 0.11 -19.96 -22.69
CA VAL A 79 0.69 -19.13 -21.64
C VAL A 79 0.05 -17.74 -21.66
N GLU A 80 -0.38 -17.27 -20.50
CA GLU A 80 -0.94 -15.92 -20.35
C GLU A 80 -0.60 -15.29 -18.99
N ILE A 81 -0.51 -13.96 -18.96
CA ILE A 81 -0.62 -13.17 -17.72
C ILE A 81 -2.10 -12.78 -17.56
N PRO A 82 -2.78 -13.20 -16.49
CA PRO A 82 -4.20 -12.89 -16.30
C PRO A 82 -4.43 -11.40 -16.06
N HIS A 83 -5.67 -10.92 -16.28
CA HIS A 83 -6.01 -9.50 -16.11
C HIS A 83 -5.70 -8.92 -14.73
N LEU A 84 -5.87 -9.73 -13.68
CA LEU A 84 -5.55 -9.39 -12.30
C LEU A 84 -4.58 -10.42 -11.74
N LYS A 85 -3.63 -9.95 -10.91
CA LYS A 85 -2.67 -10.83 -10.24
C LYS A 85 -3.42 -11.87 -9.40
N TYR A 86 -2.84 -13.06 -9.27
CA TYR A 86 -3.40 -14.20 -8.52
C TYR A 86 -4.75 -14.71 -9.05
N ASN A 87 -5.10 -14.41 -10.31
CA ASN A 87 -6.38 -14.76 -10.93
C ASN A 87 -7.61 -14.24 -10.17
N LYS A 88 -7.48 -13.14 -9.43
CA LYS A 88 -8.59 -12.49 -8.73
C LYS A 88 -9.63 -11.98 -9.73
N THR A 89 -10.87 -11.80 -9.28
CA THR A 89 -12.01 -11.51 -10.17
C THR A 89 -12.50 -10.06 -10.10
N TRP A 90 -12.00 -9.29 -9.14
CA TRP A 90 -12.23 -7.85 -9.05
C TRP A 90 -11.14 -7.19 -8.19
N MET A 91 -11.07 -5.86 -8.23
CA MET A 91 -10.01 -5.10 -7.59
C MET A 91 -10.54 -3.90 -6.80
N LEU A 92 -9.89 -3.62 -5.68
CA LEU A 92 -10.07 -2.41 -4.87
C LEU A 92 -8.70 -1.76 -4.63
N MET A 93 -8.59 -0.44 -4.83
CA MET A 93 -7.40 0.33 -4.49
C MET A 93 -7.80 1.43 -3.50
N LEU A 94 -6.97 1.66 -2.47
CA LEU A 94 -7.20 2.72 -1.48
C LEU A 94 -5.99 3.65 -1.42
N THR A 95 -6.23 4.93 -1.65
CA THR A 95 -5.23 5.99 -1.50
C THR A 95 -5.64 6.90 -0.34
N GLN A 96 -4.78 6.98 0.67
CA GLN A 96 -4.97 7.81 1.85
C GLN A 96 -4.19 9.12 1.74
N ASP A 97 -4.93 10.23 1.64
CA ASP A 97 -4.43 11.57 1.38
C ASP A 97 -3.93 12.29 2.65
N ASP A 98 -3.42 13.51 2.46
CA ASP A 98 -2.91 14.42 3.48
C ASP A 98 -1.76 13.92 4.36
N CYS A 99 -1.06 12.84 3.97
CA CYS A 99 0.04 12.26 4.75
C CYS A 99 -0.38 11.98 6.21
N MET A 100 -1.61 11.51 6.41
CA MET A 100 -2.23 11.39 7.73
C MET A 100 -1.58 10.32 8.61
N GLN A 101 -1.29 10.64 9.88
CA GLN A 101 -0.71 9.67 10.83
C GLN A 101 -1.59 8.41 11.01
N ALA A 102 -2.90 8.54 10.81
CA ALA A 102 -3.86 7.43 10.80
C ALA A 102 -3.54 6.35 9.75
N ALA A 103 -2.89 6.70 8.64
CA ALA A 103 -2.47 5.71 7.63
C ALA A 103 -1.55 4.65 8.25
N PHE A 104 -0.70 5.04 9.20
CA PHE A 104 0.15 4.13 9.95
C PHE A 104 -0.61 3.43 11.09
N CYS A 105 -1.07 4.20 12.08
CA CYS A 105 -1.54 3.62 13.35
C CYS A 105 -2.97 3.08 13.31
N ARG A 106 -3.68 3.22 12.18
CA ARG A 106 -5.01 2.65 11.96
C ARG A 106 -5.02 1.73 10.74
N THR A 107 -4.83 2.29 9.55
CA THR A 107 -5.01 1.56 8.29
C THR A 107 -3.95 0.47 8.11
N TRP A 108 -2.68 0.83 8.10
CA TRP A 108 -1.56 -0.12 7.99
C TRP A 108 -1.53 -1.08 9.18
N ALA A 109 -1.77 -0.58 10.40
CA ALA A 109 -1.81 -1.40 11.60
C ALA A 109 -2.87 -2.51 11.53
N ALA A 110 -4.09 -2.18 11.09
CA ALA A 110 -5.17 -3.15 10.95
C ALA A 110 -4.86 -4.21 9.90
N ILE A 111 -4.37 -3.79 8.73
CA ILE A 111 -3.98 -4.70 7.65
C ILE A 111 -2.90 -5.69 8.10
N ASN A 112 -1.94 -5.23 8.90
CA ASN A 112 -0.76 -6.02 9.27
C ASN A 112 -0.86 -6.70 10.64
N GLY A 113 -2.07 -6.81 11.20
CA GLY A 113 -2.28 -7.50 12.48
C GLY A 113 -1.50 -6.86 13.63
N LYS A 114 -1.38 -5.54 13.62
CA LYS A 114 -0.75 -4.75 14.69
C LYS A 114 -1.80 -4.22 15.65
N PRO A 115 -1.42 -3.79 16.87
CA PRO A 115 -2.30 -3.00 17.72
C PRO A 115 -2.76 -1.74 16.98
N ILE A 116 -4.05 -1.40 17.09
CA ILE A 116 -4.69 -0.34 16.30
C ILE A 116 -5.08 0.81 17.23
N SER A 117 -4.74 2.04 16.85
CA SER A 117 -5.15 3.21 17.63
C SER A 117 -6.63 3.53 17.44
N SER A 118 -7.44 3.39 18.49
CA SER A 118 -8.87 3.67 18.36
C SER A 118 -9.16 5.15 18.05
N SER A 119 -10.19 5.38 17.24
CA SER A 119 -10.75 6.72 17.02
C SER A 119 -11.68 7.21 18.14
N ILE A 120 -11.90 6.41 19.19
CA ILE A 120 -12.66 6.83 20.37
C ILE A 120 -11.84 7.87 21.16
N PRO A 121 -12.33 9.10 21.36
CA PRO A 121 -11.59 10.11 22.11
C PRO A 121 -11.36 9.69 23.58
N TYR A 122 -10.13 9.81 24.04
CA TYR A 122 -9.72 9.50 25.41
C TYR A 122 -9.65 10.77 26.28
N PRO A 123 -10.12 10.73 27.54
CA PRO A 123 -9.97 11.83 28.49
C PRO A 123 -8.51 12.21 28.72
N THR A 124 -8.18 13.47 28.46
CA THR A 124 -6.81 14.02 28.57
C THR A 124 -6.87 15.41 29.22
N PRO A 125 -7.38 15.49 30.47
CA PRO A 125 -7.63 16.77 31.12
C PRO A 125 -6.35 17.60 31.22
N THR A 126 -6.49 18.90 31.02
CA THR A 126 -5.41 19.89 31.23
C THR A 126 -5.76 20.79 32.41
N PRO A 127 -4.80 21.51 33.00
CA PRO A 127 -5.09 22.49 34.06
C PRO A 127 -6.15 23.52 33.65
N THR A 128 -6.26 23.82 32.34
CA THR A 128 -7.19 24.81 31.77
C THR A 128 -8.49 24.22 31.23
N ASP A 129 -8.57 22.92 30.99
CA ASP A 129 -9.77 22.22 30.51
C ASP A 129 -9.82 20.78 31.03
N GLN A 130 -10.69 20.54 32.02
CA GLN A 130 -10.89 19.24 32.65
C GLN A 130 -11.72 18.26 31.80
N ASN A 131 -12.41 18.74 30.76
CA ASN A 131 -13.24 17.91 29.88
C ASN A 131 -12.55 17.57 28.56
N MET A 132 -11.30 17.97 28.38
CA MET A 132 -10.55 17.79 27.15
C MET A 132 -10.41 16.30 26.80
N LYS A 133 -10.67 15.98 25.53
CA LYS A 133 -10.53 14.63 24.98
C LYS A 133 -9.77 14.70 23.66
N HIS A 134 -8.89 13.74 23.43
CA HIS A 134 -8.17 13.60 22.16
C HIS A 134 -8.35 12.19 21.61
N GLN A 135 -8.42 12.08 20.29
CA GLN A 135 -8.05 10.82 19.64
C GLN A 135 -6.54 10.65 19.81
N LEU A 136 -6.11 9.44 20.14
CA LEU A 136 -4.71 9.13 20.34
C LEU A 136 -4.16 8.40 19.11
N TYR A 137 -2.85 8.51 18.92
CA TYR A 137 -2.09 8.02 17.77
C TYR A 137 -0.75 7.48 18.27
N PHE A 138 -0.09 6.66 17.45
CA PHE A 138 1.26 6.18 17.76
C PHE A 138 2.12 6.13 16.50
N ASP A 139 3.42 5.96 16.68
CA ASP A 139 4.43 5.87 15.63
C ASP A 139 5.15 4.53 15.75
N ILE A 140 5.97 4.17 14.77
CA ILE A 140 6.68 2.88 14.79
C ILE A 140 7.53 2.68 16.06
N LYS A 141 8.16 3.73 16.59
CA LYS A 141 8.97 3.63 17.80
C LYS A 141 8.15 3.31 19.06
N HIS A 142 6.94 3.86 19.15
CA HIS A 142 5.97 3.49 20.19
C HIS A 142 5.63 2.00 20.11
N LEU A 143 5.32 1.51 18.90
CA LEU A 143 5.00 0.10 18.65
C LEU A 143 6.17 -0.83 19.02
N GLN A 144 7.39 -0.50 18.61
CA GLN A 144 8.60 -1.30 18.87
C GLN A 144 8.93 -1.41 20.36
N LYS A 145 8.61 -0.38 21.17
CA LYS A 145 8.86 -0.36 22.61
C LYS A 145 7.65 -0.79 23.45
N GLY A 146 6.52 -1.10 22.81
CA GLY A 146 5.28 -1.43 23.52
C GLY A 146 4.68 -0.25 24.31
N ASP A 147 5.06 0.98 23.98
CA ASP A 147 4.48 2.19 24.57
C ASP A 147 3.23 2.60 23.77
N LEU A 148 2.09 2.04 24.13
CA LEU A 148 0.85 2.17 23.36
C LEU A 148 -0.19 3.05 24.06
N PRO A 149 -1.05 3.76 23.31
CA PRO A 149 -2.16 4.50 23.87
C PRO A 149 -3.11 3.62 24.71
N PRO A 150 -3.79 4.17 25.74
CA PRO A 150 -4.74 3.43 26.56
C PRO A 150 -6.01 2.97 25.81
N THR A 151 -6.28 3.53 24.62
CA THR A 151 -7.44 3.18 23.77
C THR A 151 -7.09 2.18 22.68
N ILE A 152 -5.99 1.45 22.80
CA ILE A 152 -5.57 0.50 21.76
C ILE A 152 -6.63 -0.60 21.57
N ILE A 153 -6.99 -0.84 20.31
CA ILE A 153 -7.69 -2.06 19.91
C ILE A 153 -6.59 -3.12 19.75
N SER A 154 -6.75 -4.25 20.43
CA SER A 154 -5.74 -5.31 20.45
C SER A 154 -5.43 -5.81 19.04
N ALA A 155 -4.18 -6.23 18.85
CA ALA A 155 -3.76 -6.89 17.62
C ALA A 155 -4.66 -8.09 17.32
N ASN A 156 -5.02 -8.24 16.05
CA ASN A 156 -5.78 -9.38 15.53
C ASN A 156 -5.00 -9.97 14.34
N GLN A 157 -5.62 -10.89 13.60
CA GLN A 157 -5.07 -11.38 12.33
C GLN A 157 -4.81 -10.24 11.33
N SER A 158 -3.82 -10.43 10.47
CA SER A 158 -3.64 -9.62 9.27
C SER A 158 -4.84 -9.75 8.32
N LEU A 159 -5.03 -8.76 7.45
CA LEU A 159 -6.14 -8.69 6.49
C LEU A 159 -5.57 -8.75 5.08
N GLY A 160 -6.13 -9.64 4.26
CA GLY A 160 -5.54 -9.97 2.96
C GLY A 160 -6.41 -10.89 2.11
N CYS A 161 -5.85 -11.31 0.99
CA CYS A 161 -6.29 -12.43 0.17
C CYS A 161 -5.21 -13.52 0.18
N THR A 162 -5.39 -14.59 -0.58
CA THR A 162 -4.31 -15.54 -0.90
C THR A 162 -3.76 -15.30 -2.29
N ASP A 163 -2.57 -15.84 -2.57
CA ASP A 163 -1.99 -15.84 -3.92
C ASP A 163 -2.61 -16.91 -4.85
N GLY A 164 -3.64 -17.64 -4.40
CA GLY A 164 -4.24 -18.78 -5.11
C GLY A 164 -3.41 -20.07 -5.02
N ALA A 165 -2.22 -20.02 -4.40
CA ALA A 165 -1.28 -21.12 -4.24
C ALA A 165 -0.89 -21.36 -2.77
N GLY A 166 -1.76 -20.95 -1.84
CA GLY A 166 -1.65 -21.25 -0.42
C GLY A 166 -0.85 -20.25 0.42
N ASN A 167 -0.33 -19.16 -0.16
CA ASN A 167 0.30 -18.10 0.61
C ASN A 167 -0.64 -16.91 0.82
N GLU A 168 -0.50 -16.27 1.98
CA GLU A 168 -1.18 -15.01 2.26
C GLU A 168 -0.60 -13.87 1.40
N VAL A 169 -1.47 -12.96 0.95
CA VAL A 169 -1.16 -11.66 0.35
C VAL A 169 -1.94 -10.60 1.13
N ARG A 170 -1.24 -9.82 1.96
CA ARG A 170 -1.88 -8.75 2.74
C ARG A 170 -2.34 -7.62 1.82
N PHE A 171 -3.41 -6.93 2.19
CA PHE A 171 -3.87 -5.75 1.45
C PHE A 171 -2.78 -4.67 1.43
N ALA A 172 -2.71 -3.89 0.36
CA ALA A 172 -1.76 -2.79 0.24
C ALA A 172 -2.50 -1.48 -0.06
N ILE A 173 -2.16 -0.43 0.68
CA ILE A 173 -2.67 0.92 0.44
C ILE A 173 -1.63 1.78 -0.26
N THR A 174 -2.03 2.93 -0.76
CA THR A 174 -1.12 4.05 -1.03
C THR A 174 -1.35 5.13 0.03
N THR A 175 -0.29 5.77 0.52
CA THR A 175 -0.42 7.03 1.27
C THR A 175 0.29 8.18 0.55
N THR A 176 -0.27 9.38 0.59
CA THR A 176 0.41 10.56 0.08
C THR A 176 1.52 11.01 1.03
N LEU A 177 2.52 11.70 0.49
CA LEU A 177 3.63 12.27 1.27
C LEU A 177 3.60 13.80 1.21
N ALA A 178 4.18 14.43 2.24
CA ALA A 178 4.43 15.87 2.30
C ALA A 178 5.95 16.14 2.43
N PRO A 179 6.77 15.69 1.47
CA PRO A 179 8.22 15.52 1.67
C PRO A 179 8.96 16.82 1.98
N GLU A 180 8.46 17.96 1.51
CA GLU A 180 9.06 19.28 1.78
C GLU A 180 8.75 19.81 3.19
N GLU A 181 7.76 19.24 3.87
CA GLU A 181 7.35 19.65 5.20
C GLU A 181 8.29 19.11 6.27
N LYS A 182 8.91 20.03 7.03
CA LYS A 182 9.89 19.71 8.07
C LYS A 182 9.34 18.82 9.19
N TRP A 183 8.02 18.82 9.41
CA TRP A 183 7.41 18.00 10.46
C TRP A 183 7.49 16.50 10.15
N MET A 184 7.80 16.08 8.92
CA MET A 184 8.07 14.68 8.60
C MET A 184 9.36 14.17 9.28
N ASP A 185 10.27 15.05 9.68
CA ASP A 185 11.48 14.75 10.45
C ASP A 185 11.24 14.74 11.98
N ALA A 186 9.99 14.92 12.44
CA ALA A 186 9.70 14.99 13.86
C ALA A 186 10.09 13.69 14.59
N GLU A 187 10.72 13.85 15.75
CA GLU A 187 11.08 12.72 16.61
C GLU A 187 9.86 12.16 17.36
N THR A 188 9.97 10.89 17.76
CA THR A 188 8.97 10.23 18.61
C THR A 188 9.52 10.14 20.03
N ASN A 189 8.76 10.66 20.99
CA ASN A 189 9.07 10.53 22.42
C ASN A 189 8.44 9.24 22.94
N VAL A 190 9.22 8.33 23.51
CA VAL A 190 8.74 7.01 23.94
C VAL A 190 8.94 6.84 25.44
N LEU A 191 7.87 6.56 26.17
CA LEU A 191 7.87 6.46 27.63
C LEU A 191 7.02 5.27 28.10
N PRO A 192 7.48 4.02 27.94
CA PRO A 192 6.73 2.83 28.32
C PRO A 192 6.33 2.87 29.81
N GLY A 193 5.04 2.63 30.09
CA GLY A 193 4.50 2.63 31.45
C GLY A 193 4.20 4.02 32.04
N PHE A 194 4.53 5.11 31.34
CA PHE A 194 4.19 6.47 31.79
C PHE A 194 2.72 6.82 31.51
N THR A 195 1.98 7.18 32.56
CA THR A 195 0.53 7.41 32.52
C THR A 195 0.07 8.77 33.07
N ALA A 196 1.00 9.63 33.50
CA ALA A 196 0.63 10.95 34.05
C ALA A 196 0.02 11.88 32.99
N ASN A 197 0.43 11.73 31.72
CA ASN A 197 -0.22 12.31 30.56
C ASN A 197 0.01 11.45 29.30
N TYR A 198 -0.64 11.82 28.20
CA TYR A 198 -0.60 11.11 26.91
C TYR A 198 -0.21 12.00 25.73
N TYR A 199 0.51 13.10 25.98
CA TYR A 199 0.86 14.09 24.93
C TYR A 199 1.70 13.48 23.80
N ARG A 200 2.53 12.49 24.10
CA ARG A 200 3.31 11.73 23.11
C ARG A 200 2.44 11.00 22.07
N PHE A 201 1.16 10.77 22.38
CA PHE A 201 0.18 10.14 21.51
C PHE A 201 -0.79 11.12 20.87
N TYR A 202 -0.59 12.43 21.01
CA TYR A 202 -1.40 13.39 20.27
C TYR A 202 -1.05 13.31 18.78
N MET A 203 -2.04 13.59 17.93
CA MET A 203 -1.83 13.56 16.49
C MET A 203 -0.72 14.53 16.11
N LYS A 204 0.30 14.02 15.41
CA LYS A 204 1.30 14.86 14.74
C LYS A 204 0.67 15.55 13.52
N SER A 205 1.38 16.51 12.94
CA SER A 205 0.96 17.17 11.69
C SER A 205 0.73 16.17 10.54
N GLY A 206 1.37 15.00 10.59
CA GLY A 206 1.17 13.88 9.67
C GLY A 206 2.14 12.74 9.98
N LEU A 207 2.41 11.88 8.99
CA LEU A 207 3.37 10.78 9.08
C LEU A 207 4.81 11.30 9.14
N ILE A 208 5.60 10.71 10.02
CA ILE A 208 7.05 10.90 10.04
C ILE A 208 7.73 9.88 9.13
N TRP A 209 8.96 10.18 8.68
CA TRP A 209 9.71 9.31 7.78
C TRP A 209 9.88 7.88 8.30
N ASP A 210 10.03 7.69 9.62
CA ASP A 210 10.16 6.36 10.23
C ASP A 210 8.90 5.50 10.05
N ASN A 211 7.70 6.10 10.11
CA ASN A 211 6.46 5.39 9.83
C ASN A 211 6.41 4.96 8.36
N ILE A 212 6.81 5.84 7.43
CA ILE A 212 6.84 5.53 5.99
C ILE A 212 7.82 4.39 5.69
N ARG A 213 9.03 4.43 6.25
CA ARG A 213 10.03 3.35 6.09
C ARG A 213 9.47 1.99 6.49
N GLU A 214 8.77 1.94 7.62
CA GLU A 214 8.14 0.69 8.04
C GLU A 214 7.02 0.29 7.09
N MET A 215 6.14 1.20 6.69
CA MET A 215 5.01 0.90 5.79
C MET A 215 5.47 0.33 4.43
N LEU A 216 6.54 0.89 3.87
CA LEU A 216 7.13 0.44 2.60
C LEU A 216 7.62 -1.01 2.64
N ASN A 217 8.05 -1.50 3.81
CA ASN A 217 8.49 -2.89 3.97
C ASN A 217 7.34 -3.90 3.78
N TYR A 218 6.08 -3.45 3.82
CA TYR A 218 4.88 -4.28 3.64
C TYR A 218 4.15 -3.98 2.33
N GLY A 219 4.83 -3.32 1.38
CA GLY A 219 4.28 -3.08 0.04
C GLY A 219 3.35 -1.88 -0.07
N THR A 220 3.21 -1.06 0.98
CA THR A 220 2.48 0.22 0.89
C THR A 220 3.08 1.09 -0.22
N GLY A 221 2.24 1.64 -1.09
CA GLY A 221 2.65 2.60 -2.13
C GLY A 221 2.73 4.03 -1.59
N ILE A 222 3.38 4.91 -2.35
CA ILE A 222 3.50 6.34 -2.05
C ILE A 222 3.04 7.20 -3.22
N ALA A 223 2.51 8.38 -2.92
CA ALA A 223 2.12 9.37 -3.92
C ALA A 223 2.55 10.79 -3.54
N LEU A 224 2.87 11.60 -4.55
CA LEU A 224 2.90 13.05 -4.43
C LEU A 224 1.46 13.58 -4.32
N HIS A 225 1.31 14.71 -3.65
CA HIS A 225 0.03 15.37 -3.42
C HIS A 225 0.25 16.89 -3.44
N ASP A 226 -0.03 17.61 -2.35
CA ASP A 226 0.37 19.00 -2.19
C ASP A 226 1.89 19.17 -2.16
N VAL A 227 2.36 20.25 -2.78
CA VAL A 227 3.76 20.68 -2.74
C VAL A 227 3.87 22.11 -2.21
N MET A 228 5.06 22.52 -1.75
CA MET A 228 5.28 23.82 -1.08
C MET A 228 5.47 25.01 -2.04
N THR A 229 4.81 24.96 -3.20
CA THR A 229 4.82 26.04 -4.18
C THR A 229 4.16 27.31 -3.63
N LYS A 230 4.66 28.48 -4.06
CA LYS A 230 4.04 29.78 -3.77
C LYS A 230 2.76 30.00 -4.56
N ASP A 231 2.66 29.40 -5.74
CA ASP A 231 1.46 29.44 -6.58
C ASP A 231 1.09 28.04 -7.06
N ALA A 232 0.06 27.48 -6.44
CA ALA A 232 -0.49 26.18 -6.81
C ALA A 232 -1.31 26.21 -8.11
N ASN A 233 -1.45 27.36 -8.78
CA ASN A 233 -2.08 27.48 -10.09
C ASN A 233 -1.06 27.64 -11.23
N ASP A 234 0.24 27.64 -10.92
CA ASP A 234 1.31 27.63 -11.91
C ASP A 234 1.89 26.21 -12.08
N PRO A 235 1.66 25.55 -13.24
CA PRO A 235 2.13 24.18 -13.46
C PRO A 235 3.67 24.09 -13.52
N MET A 236 4.37 25.17 -13.87
CA MET A 236 5.84 25.17 -13.90
C MET A 236 6.42 25.22 -12.49
N GLN A 237 5.82 25.99 -11.59
CA GLN A 237 6.24 25.99 -10.19
C GLN A 237 5.91 24.66 -9.50
N ILE A 238 4.73 24.07 -9.77
CA ILE A 238 4.42 22.74 -9.24
C ILE A 238 5.41 21.69 -9.76
N LEU A 239 5.77 21.75 -11.04
CA LEU A 239 6.77 20.84 -11.62
C LEU A 239 8.15 20.98 -10.95
N GLU A 240 8.62 22.20 -10.71
CA GLU A 240 9.87 22.45 -9.95
C GLU A 240 9.80 21.82 -8.55
N HIS A 241 8.67 21.98 -7.87
CA HIS A 241 8.48 21.41 -6.54
C HIS A 241 8.32 19.88 -6.56
N PHE A 242 7.80 19.27 -7.63
CA PHE A 242 7.85 17.82 -7.79
C PHE A 242 9.30 17.31 -7.83
N ASP A 243 10.22 18.01 -8.49
CA ASP A 243 11.64 17.63 -8.50
C ASP A 243 12.27 17.74 -7.10
N ILE A 244 11.96 18.80 -6.35
CA ILE A 244 12.41 18.99 -4.96
C ILE A 244 11.89 17.86 -4.08
N ALA A 245 10.57 17.62 -4.11
CA ALA A 245 9.91 16.55 -3.39
C ALA A 245 10.52 15.18 -3.73
N GLN A 246 10.76 14.91 -5.02
CA GLN A 246 11.32 13.66 -5.49
C GLN A 246 12.74 13.41 -4.95
N ASN A 247 13.57 14.44 -4.90
CA ASN A 247 14.92 14.35 -4.35
C ASN A 247 14.90 14.01 -2.85
N ILE A 248 14.01 14.66 -2.08
CA ILE A 248 13.87 14.38 -0.65
C ILE A 248 13.39 12.94 -0.42
N ILE A 249 12.38 12.49 -1.17
CA ILE A 249 11.85 11.11 -1.05
C ILE A 249 12.99 10.09 -1.31
N VAL A 250 13.74 10.25 -2.40
CA VAL A 250 14.86 9.37 -2.76
C VAL A 250 15.93 9.34 -1.67
N GLU A 251 16.28 10.50 -1.11
CA GLU A 251 17.24 10.61 -0.01
C GLU A 251 16.74 9.90 1.26
N LYS A 252 15.50 10.15 1.66
CA LYS A 252 14.95 9.68 2.94
C LYS A 252 14.58 8.20 2.94
N LEU A 253 14.31 7.61 1.76
CA LEU A 253 13.73 6.28 1.60
C LEU A 253 14.63 5.31 0.81
N THR A 254 15.95 5.41 0.98
CA THR A 254 16.92 4.44 0.41
C THR A 254 16.76 4.30 -1.12
N GLY A 255 16.65 5.44 -1.80
CA GLY A 255 16.49 5.53 -3.24
C GLY A 255 15.11 5.15 -3.80
N ARG A 256 14.11 4.92 -2.94
CA ARG A 256 12.71 4.81 -3.36
C ARG A 256 12.27 6.15 -3.94
N GLY A 257 12.21 6.27 -5.25
CA GLY A 257 11.48 7.33 -5.94
C GLY A 257 9.97 7.12 -5.99
N CYS A 258 9.23 8.18 -6.34
CA CYS A 258 7.78 8.22 -6.37
C CYS A 258 7.29 8.38 -7.82
N LYS A 259 6.38 7.51 -8.26
CA LYS A 259 5.84 7.55 -9.63
C LYS A 259 4.34 7.80 -9.69
N PHE A 260 3.76 8.27 -8.59
CA PHE A 260 2.32 8.45 -8.45
C PHE A 260 1.99 9.87 -8.00
N LEU A 261 1.06 10.54 -8.67
CA LEU A 261 0.35 11.72 -8.17
C LEU A 261 -1.08 11.35 -7.74
N ALA A 262 -1.44 11.63 -6.49
CA ALA A 262 -2.82 11.81 -6.10
C ALA A 262 -3.16 13.29 -6.24
N GLU A 263 -4.13 13.67 -7.07
CA GLU A 263 -4.49 15.08 -7.23
C GLU A 263 -4.99 15.68 -5.91
N PRO A 264 -4.38 16.80 -5.44
CA PRO A 264 -4.88 17.53 -4.28
C PRO A 264 -5.95 18.54 -4.69
N ASN A 265 -6.93 18.73 -3.82
CA ASN A 265 -7.88 19.85 -3.85
C ASN A 265 -8.72 20.02 -5.13
N GLY A 266 -8.83 18.98 -5.99
CA GLY A 266 -9.46 19.10 -7.30
C GLY A 266 -8.67 20.01 -8.27
N ASN A 267 -7.40 20.27 -7.99
CA ASN A 267 -6.59 21.22 -8.73
C ASN A 267 -5.85 20.55 -9.90
N LYS A 268 -6.44 20.69 -11.09
CA LYS A 268 -5.93 20.10 -12.34
C LYS A 268 -4.57 20.63 -12.77
N THR A 269 -4.09 21.75 -12.22
CA THR A 269 -2.74 22.24 -12.47
C THR A 269 -1.68 21.23 -12.02
N TYR A 270 -1.93 20.47 -10.94
CA TYR A 270 -1.06 19.37 -10.51
C TYR A 270 -0.99 18.26 -11.56
N VAL A 271 -2.12 17.90 -12.17
CA VAL A 271 -2.16 16.92 -13.26
C VAL A 271 -1.39 17.46 -14.48
N THR A 272 -1.56 18.73 -14.84
CA THR A 272 -0.81 19.36 -15.93
C THR A 272 0.71 19.35 -15.70
N ALA A 273 1.15 19.61 -14.46
CA ALA A 273 2.56 19.49 -14.08
C ALA A 273 3.04 18.03 -14.11
N ALA A 274 2.25 17.09 -13.59
CA ALA A 274 2.62 15.68 -13.53
C ALA A 274 2.72 15.02 -14.91
N LEU A 275 1.92 15.46 -15.88
CA LEU A 275 2.06 15.05 -17.27
C LEU A 275 3.43 15.44 -17.86
N GLN A 276 4.07 16.50 -17.35
CA GLN A 276 5.39 16.96 -17.76
C GLN A 276 6.55 16.36 -16.93
N CYS A 277 6.28 15.87 -15.72
CA CYS A 277 7.28 15.24 -14.85
C CYS A 277 7.57 13.80 -15.30
N PRO A 278 8.77 13.45 -15.80
CA PRO A 278 9.03 12.12 -16.36
C PRO A 278 8.98 10.98 -15.31
N GLU A 279 9.06 11.26 -14.02
CA GLU A 279 9.00 10.26 -12.96
C GLU A 279 7.57 9.79 -12.65
N ILE A 280 6.57 10.66 -12.77
CA ILE A 280 5.18 10.32 -12.45
C ILE A 280 4.56 9.50 -13.58
N GLN A 281 4.20 8.24 -13.33
CA GLN A 281 3.69 7.32 -14.36
C GLN A 281 2.23 6.91 -14.17
N THR A 282 1.67 7.09 -12.98
CA THR A 282 0.24 6.86 -12.70
C THR A 282 -0.32 8.02 -11.89
N MET A 283 -1.61 8.30 -12.02
CA MET A 283 -2.26 9.41 -11.32
C MET A 283 -3.69 9.06 -10.91
N THR A 284 -4.25 9.80 -9.95
CA THR A 284 -5.66 9.67 -9.59
C THR A 284 -6.31 11.02 -9.27
N ALA A 285 -7.61 11.13 -9.56
CA ALA A 285 -8.43 12.32 -9.27
C ALA A 285 -9.91 11.95 -9.15
N GLN A 286 -10.71 12.80 -8.50
CA GLN A 286 -12.17 12.60 -8.40
C GLN A 286 -12.93 12.93 -9.69
N ALA A 287 -12.39 13.80 -10.54
CA ALA A 287 -13.06 14.29 -11.73
C ALA A 287 -12.09 14.43 -12.91
N GLY A 288 -12.61 14.38 -14.14
CA GLY A 288 -11.80 14.47 -15.36
C GLY A 288 -10.84 13.30 -15.54
N ALA A 289 -11.15 12.17 -14.91
CA ALA A 289 -10.36 10.94 -14.86
C ALA A 289 -11.11 9.78 -15.53
N ILE A 290 -10.40 8.71 -15.89
CA ILE A 290 -11.01 7.54 -16.51
C ILE A 290 -11.51 6.56 -15.46
N THR A 291 -12.72 6.03 -15.64
CA THR A 291 -13.20 4.88 -14.87
C THR A 291 -12.44 3.64 -15.34
N LEU A 292 -11.76 2.96 -14.40
CA LEU A 292 -10.94 1.80 -14.70
C LEU A 292 -11.77 0.51 -14.71
N TYR A 293 -11.77 -0.21 -15.83
CA TYR A 293 -12.33 -1.56 -15.97
C TYR A 293 -11.19 -2.55 -16.22
N PRO A 294 -10.66 -3.25 -15.19
CA PRO A 294 -9.41 -3.99 -15.32
C PRO A 294 -9.40 -5.06 -16.43
N TYR A 295 -10.53 -5.73 -16.65
CA TYR A 295 -10.70 -6.74 -17.70
C TYR A 295 -10.84 -6.17 -19.11
N GLN A 296 -11.02 -4.86 -19.25
CA GLN A 296 -11.18 -4.17 -20.52
C GLN A 296 -9.91 -3.37 -20.90
N VAL A 297 -8.88 -3.38 -20.05
CA VAL A 297 -7.62 -2.69 -20.34
C VAL A 297 -6.80 -3.48 -21.36
N SER A 298 -6.63 -2.88 -22.54
CA SER A 298 -5.84 -3.41 -23.66
C SER A 298 -4.54 -2.64 -23.92
N GLU A 299 -4.34 -1.50 -23.26
CA GLU A 299 -3.20 -0.60 -23.45
C GLU A 299 -2.55 -0.24 -22.11
N THR A 300 -1.29 0.20 -22.15
CA THR A 300 -0.55 0.57 -20.95
C THR A 300 -1.19 1.77 -20.27
N LEU A 301 -1.35 1.72 -18.95
CA LEU A 301 -1.89 2.84 -18.16
C LEU A 301 -0.89 3.97 -17.91
N GLN A 302 0.15 4.08 -18.74
CA GLN A 302 1.18 5.10 -18.61
C GLN A 302 0.55 6.50 -18.65
N LYS A 303 0.88 7.33 -17.65
CA LYS A 303 0.32 8.69 -17.45
C LYS A 303 -1.21 8.74 -17.34
N SER A 304 -1.87 7.61 -17.10
CA SER A 304 -3.32 7.60 -16.96
C SER A 304 -3.76 8.25 -15.65
N LEU A 305 -4.81 9.09 -15.74
CA LEU A 305 -5.48 9.67 -14.59
C LEU A 305 -6.71 8.81 -14.25
N ILE A 306 -6.59 7.98 -13.21
CA ILE A 306 -7.62 7.01 -12.81
C ILE A 306 -8.61 7.66 -11.85
N GLU A 307 -9.90 7.46 -12.11
CA GLU A 307 -10.97 7.95 -11.24
C GLU A 307 -10.90 7.28 -9.87
N ARG A 308 -11.05 8.09 -8.82
CA ARG A 308 -11.29 7.63 -7.45
C ARG A 308 -12.45 8.36 -6.81
N GLU A 309 -13.03 7.75 -5.79
CA GLU A 309 -14.20 8.28 -5.10
C GLU A 309 -13.94 8.47 -3.60
N PHE A 310 -14.50 9.55 -3.04
CA PHE A 310 -14.46 9.84 -1.62
C PHE A 310 -15.87 9.73 -1.04
N ASN A 311 -15.97 9.06 0.11
CA ASN A 311 -17.15 9.10 0.95
C ASN A 311 -16.73 8.85 2.40
N ASP A 312 -17.24 9.65 3.33
CA ASP A 312 -16.88 9.53 4.74
C ASP A 312 -17.40 8.23 5.37
N SER A 313 -18.40 7.58 4.76
CA SER A 313 -19.02 6.36 5.27
C SER A 313 -18.55 5.13 4.50
N PRO A 314 -17.81 4.19 5.13
CA PRO A 314 -17.47 2.92 4.49
C PRO A 314 -18.69 2.08 4.08
N ALA A 315 -19.86 2.30 4.70
CA ALA A 315 -21.10 1.63 4.30
C ALA A 315 -21.52 1.97 2.85
N TYR A 316 -21.19 3.17 2.38
CA TYR A 316 -21.40 3.58 0.99
C TYR A 316 -20.64 2.65 0.03
N PHE A 317 -19.36 2.38 0.31
CA PHE A 317 -18.53 1.50 -0.51
C PHE A 317 -18.97 0.03 -0.41
N LYS A 318 -19.44 -0.44 0.77
CA LYS A 318 -20.01 -1.79 0.91
C LYS A 318 -21.18 -2.02 -0.05
N GLN A 319 -22.08 -1.03 -0.17
CA GLN A 319 -23.20 -1.10 -1.10
C GLN A 319 -22.72 -1.13 -2.56
N GLN A 320 -21.80 -0.24 -2.94
CA GLN A 320 -21.23 -0.26 -4.29
C GLN A 320 -20.58 -1.60 -4.66
N ILE A 321 -19.81 -2.19 -3.74
CA ILE A 321 -19.20 -3.51 -3.94
C ILE A 321 -20.29 -4.57 -4.13
N THR A 322 -21.34 -4.55 -3.31
CA THR A 322 -22.45 -5.51 -3.41
C THR A 322 -23.16 -5.42 -4.77
N ASP A 323 -23.33 -4.21 -5.31
CA ASP A 323 -23.95 -4.02 -6.62
C ASP A 323 -23.00 -4.37 -7.77
N LEU A 324 -21.71 -4.01 -7.66
CA LEU A 324 -20.67 -4.34 -8.62
C LEU A 324 -20.54 -5.86 -8.82
N LEU A 325 -20.59 -6.63 -7.73
CA LEU A 325 -20.39 -8.08 -7.77
C LEU A 325 -21.57 -8.85 -8.39
N LYS A 326 -22.70 -8.18 -8.70
CA LYS A 326 -23.79 -8.75 -9.49
C LYS A 326 -23.44 -8.82 -10.99
N LEU A 327 -22.42 -8.10 -11.44
CA LEU A 327 -21.99 -8.05 -12.83
C LEU A 327 -20.98 -9.17 -13.15
N PRO A 328 -20.89 -9.62 -14.42
CA PRO A 328 -19.77 -10.43 -14.90
C PRO A 328 -18.42 -9.75 -14.60
N LYS A 329 -17.37 -10.52 -14.33
CA LYS A 329 -16.06 -9.95 -13.93
C LYS A 329 -15.48 -9.00 -14.99
N GLU A 330 -15.81 -9.25 -16.25
CA GLU A 330 -15.41 -8.47 -17.42
C GLU A 330 -16.03 -7.06 -17.44
N GLU A 331 -17.15 -6.85 -16.74
CA GLU A 331 -17.89 -5.59 -16.68
C GLU A 331 -17.67 -4.83 -15.36
N ARG A 332 -16.86 -5.36 -14.45
CA ARG A 332 -16.62 -4.73 -13.14
C ARG A 332 -15.61 -3.60 -13.28
N LYS A 333 -16.00 -2.39 -12.90
CA LYS A 333 -15.04 -1.30 -12.59
C LYS A 333 -14.20 -1.66 -11.36
N ALA A 334 -12.97 -1.15 -11.29
CA ALA A 334 -12.22 -1.14 -10.05
C ALA A 334 -12.91 -0.24 -9.01
N ILE A 335 -12.86 -0.62 -7.73
CA ILE A 335 -13.29 0.25 -6.63
C ILE A 335 -12.07 1.05 -6.16
N CYS A 336 -11.95 2.28 -6.64
CA CYS A 336 -10.85 3.18 -6.30
C CYS A 336 -11.30 4.18 -5.24
N ILE A 337 -10.79 4.05 -4.01
CA ILE A 337 -11.19 4.85 -2.85
C ILE A 337 -10.12 5.89 -2.54
N GLY A 338 -10.55 7.14 -2.38
CA GLY A 338 -9.81 8.18 -1.67
C GLY A 338 -10.34 8.36 -0.25
N VAL A 339 -9.44 8.56 0.72
CA VAL A 339 -9.79 8.86 2.12
C VAL A 339 -8.75 9.80 2.74
N HIS A 340 -9.14 10.70 3.64
CA HIS A 340 -8.19 11.53 4.37
C HIS A 340 -7.77 10.83 5.68
N GLY A 341 -8.63 10.87 6.70
CA GLY A 341 -8.47 10.16 7.96
C GLY A 341 -9.28 8.88 8.02
N THR A 342 -8.69 7.82 8.58
CA THR A 342 -9.41 6.57 8.89
C THR A 342 -9.77 6.51 10.37
N ASP A 343 -10.89 5.87 10.69
CA ASP A 343 -11.44 5.70 12.03
C ASP A 343 -11.81 4.22 12.27
N ASN A 344 -12.43 3.90 13.41
CA ASN A 344 -12.85 2.53 13.69
C ASN A 344 -13.79 1.93 12.62
N ASN A 345 -14.63 2.75 11.95
CA ASN A 345 -15.54 2.24 10.91
C ASN A 345 -14.76 1.78 9.66
N TRP A 346 -13.66 2.47 9.34
CA TRP A 346 -12.75 2.04 8.28
C TRP A 346 -12.03 0.73 8.64
N ILE A 347 -11.71 0.52 9.92
CA ILE A 347 -11.15 -0.75 10.38
C ILE A 347 -12.15 -1.89 10.18
N ASP A 348 -13.41 -1.67 10.58
CA ASP A 348 -14.48 -2.65 10.39
C ASP A 348 -14.77 -2.92 8.90
N PHE A 349 -14.54 -1.93 8.03
CA PHE A 349 -14.64 -2.11 6.58
C PHE A 349 -13.53 -2.99 6.02
N LEU A 350 -12.28 -2.77 6.43
CA LEU A 350 -11.15 -3.62 6.01
C LEU A 350 -11.34 -5.07 6.49
N LEU A 351 -11.81 -5.25 7.73
CA LEU A 351 -12.14 -6.58 8.25
C LEU A 351 -13.29 -7.22 7.46
N TRP A 352 -14.31 -6.45 7.11
CA TRP A 352 -15.43 -6.93 6.29
C TRP A 352 -14.97 -7.35 4.89
N LEU A 353 -14.08 -6.59 4.24
CA LEU A 353 -13.49 -6.97 2.95
C LEU A 353 -12.76 -8.30 3.04
N ASN A 354 -11.90 -8.46 4.05
CA ASN A 354 -11.17 -9.71 4.29
C ASN A 354 -12.12 -10.89 4.52
N SER A 355 -13.15 -10.69 5.35
CA SER A 355 -14.07 -11.77 5.77
C SER A 355 -15.06 -12.18 4.68
N ASN A 356 -15.33 -11.33 3.69
CA ASN A 356 -16.27 -11.65 2.60
C ASN A 356 -15.56 -12.00 1.30
N TYR A 357 -14.45 -11.33 1.00
CA TYR A 357 -13.80 -11.42 -0.31
C TYR A 357 -12.28 -11.63 -0.27
N GLY A 358 -11.69 -11.61 0.92
CA GLY A 358 -10.28 -11.92 1.15
C GLY A 358 -10.08 -13.38 1.55
N LYS A 359 -8.98 -13.64 2.26
CA LYS A 359 -8.51 -14.98 2.63
C LYS A 359 -9.48 -15.75 3.54
N ASP A 360 -10.37 -15.05 4.25
CA ASP A 360 -11.39 -15.65 5.10
C ASP A 360 -12.79 -15.67 4.44
N GLY A 361 -12.88 -15.20 3.20
CA GLY A 361 -14.09 -15.15 2.39
C GLY A 361 -13.99 -16.01 1.13
N ASP A 362 -14.49 -15.50 0.01
CA ASP A 362 -14.40 -16.19 -1.29
C ASP A 362 -13.05 -16.01 -2.01
N ASP A 363 -12.11 -15.28 -1.39
CA ASP A 363 -10.78 -14.99 -1.90
C ASP A 363 -10.74 -14.36 -3.31
N SER A 364 -11.81 -13.67 -3.71
CA SER A 364 -11.99 -13.10 -5.05
C SER A 364 -11.33 -11.72 -5.27
N LEU A 365 -10.97 -11.02 -4.19
CA LEU A 365 -10.47 -9.64 -4.21
C LEU A 365 -8.95 -9.56 -4.38
N TRP A 366 -8.50 -8.72 -5.30
CA TRP A 366 -7.15 -8.14 -5.25
C TRP A 366 -7.19 -6.72 -4.68
N PHE A 367 -6.40 -6.47 -3.64
CA PHE A 367 -6.27 -5.14 -3.02
C PHE A 367 -4.80 -4.68 -3.06
N PRO A 368 -4.30 -4.21 -4.22
CA PRO A 368 -2.96 -3.66 -4.35
C PRO A 368 -2.91 -2.16 -4.05
N SER A 369 -1.70 -1.64 -3.88
CA SER A 369 -1.45 -0.21 -4.08
C SER A 369 -1.61 0.13 -5.57
N GLN A 370 -1.94 1.38 -5.90
CA GLN A 370 -2.10 1.77 -7.31
C GLN A 370 -0.78 1.65 -8.09
N GLU A 371 0.37 1.85 -7.43
CA GLU A 371 1.68 1.62 -8.04
C GLU A 371 1.89 0.14 -8.43
N GLU A 372 1.53 -0.80 -7.55
CA GLU A 372 1.65 -2.23 -7.84
C GLU A 372 0.73 -2.63 -9.01
N TYR A 373 -0.52 -2.15 -9.03
CA TYR A 373 -1.42 -2.43 -10.15
C TYR A 373 -0.90 -1.85 -11.46
N TYR A 374 -0.36 -0.63 -11.44
CA TYR A 374 0.24 -0.01 -12.62
C TYR A 374 1.41 -0.84 -13.18
N GLU A 375 2.33 -1.27 -12.32
CA GLU A 375 3.45 -2.13 -12.74
C GLU A 375 2.96 -3.48 -13.27
N TYR A 376 1.98 -4.11 -12.62
CA TYR A 376 1.40 -5.36 -13.08
C TYR A 376 0.72 -5.22 -14.46
N ASN A 377 -0.05 -4.14 -14.67
CA ASN A 377 -0.64 -3.81 -15.97
C ASN A 377 0.45 -3.65 -17.04
N TYR A 378 1.55 -2.97 -16.69
CA TYR A 378 2.69 -2.80 -17.58
C TYR A 378 3.31 -4.14 -17.97
N TYR A 379 3.57 -5.03 -17.00
CA TYR A 379 4.11 -6.36 -17.30
C TYR A 379 3.15 -7.17 -18.16
N ARG A 380 1.84 -7.16 -17.88
CA ARG A 380 0.86 -7.91 -18.65
C ARG A 380 0.90 -7.58 -20.15
N LEU A 381 1.18 -6.33 -20.49
CA LEU A 381 1.14 -5.84 -21.88
C LEU A 381 2.51 -5.80 -22.55
N ASN A 382 3.61 -5.68 -21.79
CA ASN A 382 4.95 -5.49 -22.34
C ASN A 382 5.89 -6.69 -22.10
N SER A 383 5.52 -7.66 -21.28
CA SER A 383 6.36 -8.83 -21.04
C SER A 383 6.48 -9.69 -22.30
N HIS A 384 7.69 -10.19 -22.53
CA HIS A 384 7.90 -11.22 -23.54
C HIS A 384 7.96 -12.59 -22.85
N ILE A 385 7.09 -13.50 -23.29
CA ILE A 385 7.00 -14.85 -22.75
C ILE A 385 7.31 -15.85 -23.86
N SER A 386 8.19 -16.79 -23.59
CA SER A 386 8.48 -17.91 -24.49
C SER A 386 8.52 -19.23 -23.75
N ILE A 387 8.14 -20.28 -24.44
CA ILE A 387 8.19 -21.66 -23.96
C ILE A 387 8.98 -22.50 -24.96
N ALA A 388 9.95 -23.26 -24.47
CA ALA A 388 10.84 -24.07 -25.30
C ALA A 388 10.96 -25.49 -24.75
N GLN A 389 10.77 -26.49 -25.62
CA GLN A 389 11.01 -27.89 -25.26
C GLN A 389 12.50 -28.09 -24.96
N ILE A 390 12.83 -28.74 -23.85
CA ILE A 390 14.20 -29.18 -23.55
C ILE A 390 14.38 -30.64 -23.99
N ASP A 391 13.46 -31.51 -23.55
CA ASP A 391 13.39 -32.92 -23.87
C ASP A 391 11.94 -33.41 -23.76
N ALA A 392 11.67 -34.71 -23.93
CA ALA A 392 10.31 -35.24 -23.90
C ALA A 392 9.56 -34.93 -22.58
N SER A 393 10.27 -34.84 -21.47
CA SER A 393 9.73 -34.69 -20.11
C SER A 393 10.06 -33.35 -19.46
N SER A 394 10.55 -32.36 -20.22
CA SER A 394 10.95 -31.07 -19.66
C SER A 394 10.80 -29.95 -20.67
N PHE A 395 10.39 -28.78 -20.18
CA PHE A 395 10.37 -27.54 -20.95
C PHE A 395 10.79 -26.34 -20.11
N LYS A 396 11.23 -25.27 -20.78
CA LYS A 396 11.61 -24.00 -20.16
C LYS A 396 10.59 -22.92 -20.50
N LEU A 397 10.03 -22.30 -19.47
CA LEU A 397 9.29 -21.05 -19.55
C LEU A 397 10.28 -19.90 -19.27
N THR A 398 10.34 -18.92 -20.18
CA THR A 398 11.13 -17.70 -20.02
C THR A 398 10.19 -16.50 -20.02
N VAL A 399 10.19 -15.72 -18.94
CA VAL A 399 9.33 -14.54 -18.75
C VAL A 399 10.23 -13.33 -18.56
N ASN A 400 10.23 -12.42 -19.53
CA ASN A 400 10.91 -11.13 -19.41
C ASN A 400 9.94 -10.09 -18.82
N LEU A 401 10.29 -9.51 -17.68
CA LEU A 401 9.57 -8.43 -17.01
C LEU A 401 10.33 -7.11 -17.24
N PRO A 402 9.96 -6.33 -18.27
CA PRO A 402 10.60 -5.04 -18.53
C PRO A 402 10.25 -4.05 -17.41
N GLY A 403 11.25 -3.37 -16.87
CA GLY A 403 11.08 -2.41 -15.77
C GLY A 403 11.44 -1.00 -16.21
N GLU A 404 10.63 -0.03 -15.81
CA GLU A 404 10.95 1.39 -15.97
C GLU A 404 11.55 1.98 -14.70
N LYS A 405 11.91 3.27 -14.74
CA LYS A 405 12.39 4.01 -13.57
C LYS A 405 11.34 3.90 -12.45
N PHE A 406 11.81 3.57 -11.25
CA PHE A 406 10.99 3.42 -10.05
C PHE A 406 9.95 2.30 -10.12
N PHE A 407 10.25 1.21 -10.82
CA PHE A 407 9.53 -0.06 -10.67
C PHE A 407 10.07 -0.83 -9.45
N TYR A 408 9.18 -1.38 -8.63
CA TYR A 408 9.54 -2.01 -7.35
C TYR A 408 8.73 -3.27 -7.00
N TYR A 409 7.75 -3.62 -7.84
CA TYR A 409 6.92 -4.81 -7.68
C TYR A 409 7.13 -5.74 -8.89
N PRO A 410 8.36 -6.23 -9.19
CA PRO A 410 8.63 -7.14 -10.30
C PRO A 410 8.10 -8.55 -9.99
N SER A 411 6.78 -8.67 -9.87
CA SER A 411 6.07 -9.91 -9.61
C SER A 411 4.81 -10.01 -10.47
N THR A 412 4.55 -11.21 -10.97
CA THR A 412 3.41 -11.49 -11.85
C THR A 412 2.84 -12.88 -11.61
N THR A 413 1.65 -13.12 -12.15
CA THR A 413 1.04 -14.44 -12.25
C THR A 413 1.10 -14.90 -13.69
N ILE A 414 1.39 -16.17 -13.92
CA ILE A 414 1.40 -16.82 -15.23
C ILE A 414 0.50 -18.03 -15.17
N ASN A 415 -0.47 -18.12 -16.08
CA ASN A 415 -1.26 -19.33 -16.27
C ASN A 415 -0.63 -20.17 -17.39
N LEU A 416 -0.49 -21.47 -17.15
CA LEU A 416 -0.11 -22.48 -18.14
C LEU A 416 -1.26 -23.47 -18.28
N SER A 417 -2.05 -23.36 -19.34
CA SER A 417 -3.08 -24.36 -19.64
C SER A 417 -2.49 -25.55 -20.39
N GLY A 418 -3.13 -26.73 -20.32
CA GLY A 418 -2.63 -27.95 -20.97
C GLY A 418 -1.61 -28.76 -20.16
N ILE A 419 -1.31 -28.34 -18.93
CA ILE A 419 -0.48 -29.06 -17.96
C ILE A 419 -1.16 -29.09 -16.59
N SER A 420 -1.35 -30.26 -16.00
CA SER A 420 -1.91 -30.38 -14.65
C SER A 420 -0.82 -30.41 -13.57
N MET A 421 -1.14 -30.03 -12.33
CA MET A 421 -0.19 -30.16 -11.22
C MET A 421 0.22 -31.62 -10.97
N TYR A 422 -0.67 -32.58 -11.24
CA TYR A 422 -0.34 -34.01 -11.16
C TYR A 422 0.79 -34.41 -12.11
N ASP A 423 0.88 -33.78 -13.28
CA ASP A 423 1.89 -34.09 -14.28
C ASP A 423 3.27 -33.53 -13.93
N ILE A 424 3.37 -32.59 -12.99
CA ILE A 424 4.64 -31.97 -12.59
C ILE A 424 5.41 -32.91 -11.66
N ALA A 425 6.68 -33.16 -12.01
CA ALA A 425 7.66 -33.86 -11.20
C ALA A 425 8.45 -32.89 -10.31
N SER A 426 8.94 -31.79 -10.88
CA SER A 426 9.65 -30.72 -10.18
C SER A 426 9.65 -29.43 -11.00
N ILE A 427 9.94 -28.31 -10.31
CA ILE A 427 10.11 -27.00 -10.93
C ILE A 427 11.43 -26.40 -10.42
N GLU A 428 12.24 -25.91 -11.34
CA GLU A 428 13.52 -25.24 -11.06
C GLU A 428 13.49 -23.81 -11.62
N THR A 429 14.17 -22.87 -10.95
CA THR A 429 14.23 -21.48 -11.40
C THR A 429 15.64 -20.91 -11.34
N ASN A 430 15.92 -19.93 -12.20
CA ASN A 430 17.16 -19.15 -12.10
C ASN A 430 17.20 -18.27 -10.83
N ASN A 431 18.32 -17.59 -10.60
CA ASN A 431 18.53 -16.78 -9.39
C ASN A 431 17.69 -15.50 -9.36
N ASP A 432 17.18 -15.06 -10.50
CA ASP A 432 16.37 -13.84 -10.60
C ASP A 432 14.98 -14.03 -9.98
N VAL A 433 14.45 -15.27 -9.99
CA VAL A 433 13.24 -15.62 -9.25
C VAL A 433 13.61 -15.82 -7.79
N THR A 434 13.12 -14.97 -6.91
CA THR A 434 13.37 -15.02 -5.45
C THR A 434 12.15 -15.54 -4.68
N GLY A 435 10.94 -15.36 -5.22
CA GLY A 435 9.70 -15.96 -4.74
C GLY A 435 9.02 -16.80 -5.82
N LEU A 436 8.48 -17.95 -5.43
CA LEU A 436 7.74 -18.83 -6.33
C LEU A 436 6.68 -19.59 -5.55
N SER A 437 5.43 -19.51 -6.02
CA SER A 437 4.34 -20.41 -5.63
C SER A 437 3.56 -20.83 -6.87
N TYR A 438 2.90 -21.97 -6.81
CA TYR A 438 2.14 -22.52 -7.93
C TYR A 438 1.06 -23.47 -7.43
N ALA A 439 -0.04 -23.56 -8.17
CA ALA A 439 -1.18 -24.42 -7.87
C ALA A 439 -1.98 -24.75 -9.14
N ASP A 440 -2.89 -25.72 -9.04
CA ASP A 440 -3.88 -25.98 -10.08
C ASP A 440 -4.75 -24.74 -10.33
N TYR A 441 -4.99 -24.43 -11.60
CA TYR A 441 -5.90 -23.36 -12.02
C TYR A 441 -6.56 -23.72 -13.34
N ASN A 442 -7.90 -23.81 -13.35
CA ASN A 442 -8.70 -24.26 -14.48
C ASN A 442 -8.19 -25.59 -15.07
N ASP A 443 -7.88 -25.61 -16.37
CA ASP A 443 -7.35 -26.74 -17.13
C ASP A 443 -5.82 -26.80 -17.13
N GLY A 444 -5.16 -26.06 -16.25
CA GLY A 444 -3.74 -26.26 -16.00
C GLY A 444 -3.26 -25.75 -14.65
N ILE A 445 -2.16 -24.98 -14.65
CA ILE A 445 -1.56 -24.44 -13.42
C ILE A 445 -1.40 -22.93 -13.50
N MET A 446 -1.36 -22.29 -12.34
CA MET A 446 -0.88 -20.93 -12.17
C MET A 446 0.48 -20.92 -11.46
N LEU A 447 1.36 -19.99 -11.84
CA LEU A 447 2.62 -19.70 -11.17
C LEU A 447 2.63 -18.23 -10.75
N ASN A 448 2.89 -17.96 -9.47
CA ASN A 448 3.20 -16.63 -9.00
C ASN A 448 4.71 -16.50 -8.88
N ILE A 449 5.26 -15.55 -9.61
CA ILE A 449 6.69 -15.32 -9.72
C ILE A 449 6.99 -13.98 -9.05
N ASP A 450 7.96 -13.95 -8.14
CA ASP A 450 8.48 -12.74 -7.53
C ASP A 450 9.98 -12.63 -7.82
N CYS A 451 10.37 -11.50 -8.40
CA CYS A 451 11.74 -11.21 -8.81
C CYS A 451 12.37 -10.07 -8.01
N ARG A 452 11.82 -9.70 -6.85
CA ARG A 452 12.45 -8.72 -5.96
C ARG A 452 13.80 -9.24 -5.51
N LYS A 453 14.88 -8.55 -5.87
CA LYS A 453 16.25 -9.04 -5.73
C LYS A 453 16.67 -9.32 -4.29
N TYR A 454 16.18 -8.51 -3.34
CA TYR A 454 16.56 -8.57 -1.93
C TYR A 454 15.46 -9.18 -1.05
N LEU A 455 14.54 -9.94 -1.65
CA LEU A 455 13.42 -10.55 -0.92
C LEU A 455 13.88 -11.50 0.19
N PHE A 456 15.01 -12.20 -0.01
CA PHE A 456 15.58 -13.06 1.04
C PHE A 456 16.08 -12.24 2.24
N GLU A 457 16.87 -11.20 2.02
CA GLU A 457 17.39 -10.31 3.06
C GLU A 457 16.24 -9.60 3.78
N HIS A 458 15.19 -9.25 3.05
CA HIS A 458 13.96 -8.71 3.60
C HIS A 458 13.28 -9.68 4.57
N ALA A 459 13.05 -10.92 4.14
CA ALA A 459 12.50 -11.96 5.00
C ALA A 459 13.40 -12.24 6.22
N GLU A 460 14.71 -12.30 6.03
CA GLU A 460 15.67 -12.49 7.12
C GLU A 460 15.61 -11.34 8.15
N ASN A 461 15.39 -10.09 7.71
CA ASN A 461 15.23 -8.97 8.62
C ASN A 461 14.02 -9.17 9.56
N PHE A 462 12.89 -9.69 9.06
CA PHE A 462 11.74 -10.00 9.91
C PHE A 462 12.01 -11.16 10.86
N VAL A 463 12.76 -12.19 10.42
CA VAL A 463 13.22 -13.26 11.31
C VAL A 463 14.08 -12.70 12.44
N LYS A 464 15.04 -11.80 12.13
CA LYS A 464 15.88 -11.13 13.14
C LYS A 464 15.08 -10.28 14.13
N ARG A 465 14.02 -9.60 13.66
CA ARG A 465 13.10 -8.84 14.51
C ARG A 465 12.34 -9.76 15.49
N TYR A 466 11.86 -10.91 15.01
CA TYR A 466 11.26 -11.93 15.88
C TYR A 466 12.28 -12.50 16.88
N GLU A 467 13.50 -12.84 16.45
CA GLU A 467 14.55 -13.34 17.35
C GLU A 467 14.91 -12.34 18.46
N ALA A 468 14.85 -11.04 18.17
CA ALA A 468 15.07 -9.98 19.17
C ALA A 468 13.91 -9.85 20.18
N ASN A 469 12.70 -10.29 19.83
CA ASN A 469 11.55 -10.33 20.73
C ASN A 469 10.66 -11.56 20.48
N PRO A 470 11.09 -12.77 20.92
CA PRO A 470 10.42 -14.03 20.56
C PRO A 470 9.02 -14.20 21.16
N SER A 471 8.67 -13.43 22.19
CA SER A 471 7.33 -13.43 22.79
C SER A 471 6.30 -12.66 21.98
N ASP A 472 6.73 -11.86 21.01
CA ASP A 472 5.83 -11.08 20.16
C ASP A 472 5.28 -11.94 19.01
N ALA A 473 4.03 -12.38 19.19
CA ALA A 473 3.32 -13.18 18.20
C ALA A 473 3.14 -12.44 16.86
N SER A 474 3.07 -11.11 16.87
CA SER A 474 2.95 -10.31 15.65
C SER A 474 4.26 -10.32 14.85
N ASN A 475 5.42 -10.24 15.52
CA ASN A 475 6.72 -10.38 14.86
C ASN A 475 6.90 -11.78 14.26
N LYS A 476 6.44 -12.83 14.97
CA LYS A 476 6.45 -14.20 14.42
C LYS A 476 5.59 -14.32 13.17
N ALA A 477 4.39 -13.74 13.19
CA ALA A 477 3.46 -13.75 12.07
C ALA A 477 4.06 -13.05 10.83
N ASP A 478 4.73 -11.91 11.01
CA ASP A 478 5.43 -11.25 9.90
C ASP A 478 6.60 -12.06 9.35
N ALA A 479 7.42 -12.63 10.23
CA ALA A 479 8.53 -13.45 9.80
C ALA A 479 8.05 -14.67 8.99
N LEU A 480 6.99 -15.33 9.43
CA LEU A 480 6.35 -16.42 8.67
C LEU A 480 5.80 -15.92 7.34
N TYR A 481 5.09 -14.78 7.33
CA TYR A 481 4.55 -14.16 6.12
C TYR A 481 5.64 -13.95 5.07
N PHE A 482 6.73 -13.24 5.39
CA PHE A 482 7.78 -12.94 4.43
C PHE A 482 8.62 -14.16 4.05
N VAL A 483 8.87 -15.10 4.97
CA VAL A 483 9.58 -16.35 4.66
C VAL A 483 8.77 -17.22 3.68
N ASN A 484 7.44 -17.23 3.79
CA ASN A 484 6.59 -18.04 2.92
C ASN A 484 6.58 -17.58 1.46
N ILE A 485 6.80 -16.28 1.19
CA ILE A 485 6.89 -15.71 -0.17
C ILE A 485 8.11 -16.27 -0.93
N LEU A 486 9.20 -16.59 -0.21
CA LEU A 486 10.43 -17.08 -0.83
C LEU A 486 10.20 -18.39 -1.59
N LYS A 487 10.91 -18.57 -2.71
CA LYS A 487 10.95 -19.87 -3.39
C LYS A 487 11.61 -20.93 -2.49
N GLU A 488 11.22 -22.18 -2.70
CA GLU A 488 11.85 -23.30 -1.98
C GLU A 488 13.36 -23.33 -2.23
N SER A 489 14.12 -23.37 -1.13
CA SER A 489 15.58 -23.33 -1.14
C SER A 489 16.14 -23.71 0.23
N ALA A 490 17.40 -24.14 0.28
CA ALA A 490 18.09 -24.37 1.56
C ALA A 490 18.10 -23.13 2.47
N LYS A 491 18.12 -21.93 1.86
CA LYS A 491 18.04 -20.65 2.56
C LYS A 491 16.66 -20.43 3.20
N LYS A 492 15.55 -20.69 2.48
CA LYS A 492 14.19 -20.65 3.03
C LYS A 492 14.03 -21.61 4.21
N GLU A 493 14.51 -22.85 4.07
CA GLU A 493 14.47 -23.85 5.14
C GLU A 493 15.30 -23.45 6.37
N ALA A 494 16.44 -22.79 6.17
CA ALA A 494 17.22 -22.24 7.28
C ALA A 494 16.47 -21.13 8.03
N LEU A 495 15.73 -20.26 7.33
CA LEU A 495 14.87 -19.26 7.97
C LEU A 495 13.68 -19.90 8.70
N LYS A 496 13.01 -20.89 8.10
CA LYS A 496 11.91 -21.62 8.78
C LYS A 496 12.36 -22.26 10.09
N LYS A 497 13.56 -22.85 10.14
CA LYS A 497 14.13 -23.44 11.36
C LYS A 497 14.36 -22.43 12.49
N ARG A 498 14.62 -21.15 12.16
CA ARG A 498 14.78 -20.06 13.14
C ARG A 498 13.43 -19.60 13.73
N LEU A 499 12.31 -20.04 13.17
CA LEU A 499 10.96 -19.70 13.62
C LEU A 499 10.26 -20.81 14.42
N GLN A 500 10.90 -21.99 14.53
CA GLN A 500 10.48 -23.09 15.40
C GLN A 500 10.89 -22.78 16.83
#